data_AF-A0AAD7WCB5-F1
#
_entry.id   AF-A0AAD7WCB5-F1
#
_cell.length_a   1.000
_cell.length_b   1.000
_cell.length_c   1.000
_cell.angle_alpha   90.00
_cell.angle_beta   90.00
_cell.angle_gamma   90.00
#
_symmetry.space_group_name_H-M   'P 1'
#
loop_
_entity.id
_entity.type
_entity.pdbx_description
1 polymer ?
#
loop_
_entity_poly.entity_id
_entity_poly.type
_entity_poly.pdbx_seq_one_letter_code
_entity_poly.pdbx_strand_id
1 'polypeptide(L)'
;MVAGGQTEVTSQPSGMIQIDSEGQATHKEDVDKWPHLHSVQIPSINADIGLLIGTDVTKALEPEEVIRSVKDGPYAVRTALGWTVNGPLRENIRSRTKNGYPQVLTNRISVARLEELWTQQFKYDFPENAQGEQLEMSKEDQLFMDRVSYSAKLVNGHYSIGLPLKNKAVKMPNNRALAEQRAINIKKKLQRDQSFQEDYVSFMGDVINKGYAVKVPDEGEDVLKTPGNSLMQL
;
A
#
# COMPACT_ATOMS: atom_id res chain seq x y z
N MET A 1 -12.42 -41.06 -32.45
CA MET A 1 -12.24 -40.54 -31.08
C MET A 1 -10.78 -40.16 -30.92
N VAL A 2 -10.49 -38.86 -30.98
CA VAL A 2 -9.15 -38.30 -30.77
C VAL A 2 -9.11 -37.83 -29.33
N ALA A 3 -8.29 -38.48 -28.49
CA ALA A 3 -8.02 -38.02 -27.15
C ALA A 3 -6.60 -37.44 -27.15
N GLY A 4 -6.51 -36.12 -27.24
CA GLY A 4 -5.26 -35.39 -27.04
C GLY A 4 -4.88 -35.41 -25.56
N GLY A 5 -3.80 -36.11 -25.23
CA GLY A 5 -3.16 -35.99 -23.92
C GLY A 5 -2.17 -34.84 -23.96
N GLN A 6 -2.55 -33.71 -23.36
CA GLN A 6 -1.61 -32.64 -23.04
C GLN A 6 -0.61 -33.16 -22.01
N THR A 7 0.67 -33.15 -22.35
CA THR A 7 1.76 -33.39 -21.40
C THR A 7 2.08 -32.05 -20.75
N GLU A 8 1.57 -31.85 -19.55
CA GLU A 8 1.93 -30.71 -18.69
C GLU A 8 3.37 -30.90 -18.20
N VAL A 9 4.30 -30.20 -18.84
CA VAL A 9 5.70 -30.11 -18.38
C VAL A 9 5.70 -29.19 -17.16
N THR A 10 5.59 -29.78 -15.97
CA THR A 10 5.81 -29.05 -14.71
C THR A 10 7.32 -28.82 -14.56
N SER A 11 7.78 -27.68 -15.10
CA SER A 11 9.11 -27.13 -14.85
C SER A 11 9.21 -26.77 -13.36
N GLN A 12 9.79 -27.66 -12.55
CA GLN A 12 10.17 -27.32 -11.19
C GLN A 12 11.42 -26.41 -11.24
N PRO A 13 11.40 -25.22 -10.61
CA PRO A 13 12.55 -24.34 -10.61
C PRO A 13 13.70 -25.00 -9.84
N SER A 14 14.79 -25.21 -10.58
CA SER A 14 15.98 -25.93 -10.17
C SER A 14 16.92 -25.06 -9.34
N GLY A 15 17.43 -25.63 -8.24
CA GLY A 15 18.75 -25.40 -7.64
C GLY A 15 19.24 -23.96 -7.51
N MET A 16 18.70 -23.20 -6.54
CA MET A 16 19.33 -21.96 -6.06
C MET A 16 20.22 -22.27 -4.86
N ILE A 17 21.52 -22.04 -4.98
CA ILE A 17 22.46 -22.11 -3.85
C ILE A 17 22.64 -20.69 -3.31
N GLN A 18 22.14 -20.45 -2.10
CA GLN A 18 22.36 -19.18 -1.40
C GLN A 18 23.56 -19.29 -0.46
N ILE A 19 24.42 -18.28 -0.48
CA ILE A 19 25.40 -18.05 0.59
C ILE A 19 25.00 -16.75 1.29
N ASP A 20 24.35 -16.95 2.44
CA ASP A 20 23.97 -16.00 3.50
C ASP A 20 23.06 -14.79 3.16
N SER A 21 21.90 -14.77 3.80
CA SER A 21 21.25 -13.57 4.31
C SER A 21 20.42 -13.96 5.56
N GLU A 22 20.46 -13.12 6.59
CA GLU A 22 20.08 -13.38 8.00
C GLU A 22 19.01 -14.47 8.25
N GLY A 23 19.41 -15.52 8.99
CA GLY A 23 18.51 -16.49 9.62
C GLY A 23 18.15 -17.74 8.80
N GLN A 24 18.75 -17.94 7.62
CA GLN A 24 18.38 -19.02 6.70
C GLN A 24 19.54 -19.94 6.27
N ALA A 25 20.76 -19.68 6.75
CA ALA A 25 21.93 -20.50 6.47
C ALA A 25 21.88 -21.86 7.19
N THR A 26 22.28 -22.93 6.52
CA THR A 26 22.39 -24.27 7.15
C THR A 26 23.57 -24.28 8.12
N HIS A 27 23.26 -24.35 9.42
CA HIS A 27 24.28 -24.48 10.46
C HIS A 27 24.79 -25.92 10.54
N LYS A 28 26.05 -26.08 10.95
CA LYS A 28 26.68 -27.40 11.11
C LYS A 28 25.88 -28.32 12.04
N GLU A 29 25.28 -27.77 13.09
CA GLU A 29 24.39 -28.48 14.02
C GLU A 29 23.17 -29.12 13.34
N ASP A 30 22.68 -28.56 12.23
CA ASP A 30 21.55 -29.12 11.48
C ASP A 30 21.98 -30.25 10.54
N VAL A 31 23.25 -30.25 10.11
CA VAL A 31 23.83 -31.28 9.25
C VAL A 31 24.29 -32.50 10.06
N ASP A 32 24.86 -32.27 11.24
CA ASP A 32 25.35 -33.32 12.15
C ASP A 32 24.23 -34.26 12.63
N LYS A 33 22.97 -33.83 12.56
CA LYS A 33 21.78 -34.67 12.85
C LYS A 33 21.61 -35.82 11.84
N TRP A 34 22.28 -35.77 10.68
CA TRP A 34 22.12 -36.73 9.60
C TRP A 34 23.36 -37.65 9.49
N PRO A 35 23.24 -38.96 9.79
CA PRO A 35 24.36 -39.91 9.77
C PRO A 35 25.15 -39.94 8.46
N HIS A 36 24.47 -39.78 7.33
CA HIS A 36 25.10 -39.81 6.00
C HIS A 36 25.79 -38.50 5.61
N LEU A 37 25.60 -37.40 6.35
CA LEU A 37 26.20 -36.09 6.08
C LEU A 37 27.36 -35.73 7.03
N HIS A 38 27.84 -36.64 7.87
CA HIS A 38 28.91 -36.34 8.84
C HIS A 38 30.24 -35.91 8.20
N SER A 39 30.50 -36.30 6.96
CA SER A 39 31.68 -35.88 6.20
C SER A 39 31.57 -34.46 5.64
N VAL A 40 30.38 -33.85 5.68
CA VAL A 40 30.11 -32.53 5.11
C VAL A 40 30.52 -31.45 6.10
N GLN A 41 31.51 -30.64 5.70
CA GLN A 41 31.96 -29.49 6.48
C GLN A 41 31.44 -28.21 5.85
N ILE A 42 30.49 -27.55 6.52
CA ILE A 42 29.98 -26.24 6.11
C ILE A 42 30.65 -25.17 6.97
N PRO A 43 31.41 -24.22 6.37
CA PRO A 43 32.00 -23.14 7.13
C PRO A 43 30.90 -22.21 7.67
N SER A 44 31.06 -21.77 8.92
CA SER A 44 30.23 -20.70 9.47
C SER A 44 30.74 -19.38 8.93
N ILE A 45 30.03 -18.79 7.98
CA ILE A 45 30.32 -17.46 7.45
C ILE A 45 29.45 -16.47 8.20
N ASN A 46 30.07 -15.42 8.73
CA ASN A 46 29.37 -14.27 9.30
C ASN A 46 29.80 -13.05 8.48
N ALA A 47 29.03 -12.70 7.47
CA ALA A 47 29.34 -11.62 6.56
C ALA A 47 28.12 -10.71 6.38
N ASP A 48 28.35 -9.39 6.37
CA ASP A 48 27.29 -8.39 6.20
C ASP A 48 26.70 -8.37 4.76
N ILE A 49 27.31 -9.12 3.84
CA ILE A 49 26.97 -9.15 2.41
C ILE A 49 26.77 -10.60 1.97
N GLY A 50 25.61 -10.88 1.40
CA GLY A 50 25.28 -12.17 0.78
C GLY A 50 25.73 -12.28 -0.68
N LEU A 51 26.05 -13.48 -1.13
CA LEU A 51 26.38 -13.78 -2.53
C LEU A 51 25.32 -14.70 -3.14
N LEU A 52 24.67 -14.23 -4.21
CA LEU A 52 23.76 -15.02 -5.02
C LEU A 52 24.45 -15.45 -6.31
N ILE A 53 24.52 -16.76 -6.56
CA ILE A 53 25.10 -17.33 -7.78
C ILE A 53 23.96 -17.86 -8.65
N GLY A 54 23.82 -17.29 -9.84
CA GLY A 54 22.86 -17.73 -10.83
C GLY A 54 23.21 -19.10 -11.43
N THR A 55 22.21 -19.76 -11.99
CA THR A 55 22.37 -21.06 -12.69
C THR A 55 23.13 -20.94 -14.01
N ASP A 56 23.35 -19.71 -14.49
CA ASP A 56 24.18 -19.39 -15.65
C ASP A 56 25.68 -19.67 -15.40
N VAL A 57 26.11 -19.71 -14.14
CA VAL A 57 27.47 -20.09 -13.74
C VAL A 57 27.59 -21.62 -13.60
N THR A 58 27.33 -22.34 -14.69
CA THR A 58 27.30 -23.81 -14.72
C THR A 58 28.59 -24.46 -14.22
N LYS A 59 29.75 -23.85 -14.51
CA LYS A 59 31.05 -24.36 -14.09
C LYS A 59 31.26 -24.33 -12.58
N ALA A 60 30.69 -23.35 -11.88
CA ALA A 60 30.78 -23.25 -10.42
C ALA A 60 29.79 -24.18 -9.70
N LEU A 61 28.70 -24.56 -10.39
CA LEU A 61 27.66 -25.47 -9.90
C LEU A 61 27.89 -26.93 -10.32
N GLU A 62 28.94 -27.20 -11.09
CA GLU A 62 29.29 -28.54 -11.56
C GLU A 62 29.59 -29.46 -10.36
N PRO A 63 28.86 -30.58 -10.21
CA PRO A 63 29.08 -31.52 -9.11
C PRO A 63 30.42 -32.23 -9.25
N GLU A 64 31.27 -32.13 -8.21
CA GLU A 64 32.47 -32.95 -8.06
C GLU A 64 32.16 -34.25 -7.29
N GLU A 65 31.34 -34.15 -6.26
CA GLU A 65 30.98 -35.27 -5.38
C GLU A 65 29.51 -35.13 -4.94
N VAL A 66 28.80 -36.25 -4.84
CA VAL A 66 27.39 -36.26 -4.42
C VAL A 66 27.17 -37.30 -3.33
N ILE A 67 26.74 -36.83 -2.16
CA ILE A 67 26.24 -37.68 -1.08
C ILE A 67 24.73 -37.78 -1.24
N ARG A 68 24.23 -38.99 -1.49
CA ARG A 68 22.82 -39.26 -1.80
C ARG A 68 21.92 -39.09 -0.57
N SER A 69 20.67 -38.71 -0.80
CA SER A 69 19.65 -38.67 0.25
C SER A 69 19.26 -40.06 0.74
N VAL A 70 18.78 -40.12 1.98
CA VAL A 70 18.15 -41.29 2.58
C VAL A 70 16.68 -40.96 2.85
N LYS A 71 15.74 -41.76 2.32
CA LYS A 71 14.28 -41.64 2.55
C LYS A 71 13.71 -40.21 2.33
N ASP A 72 14.03 -39.61 1.18
CA ASP A 72 13.67 -38.22 0.82
C ASP A 72 14.25 -37.14 1.76
N GLY A 73 15.27 -37.49 2.54
CA GLY A 73 16.01 -36.55 3.39
C GLY A 73 16.96 -35.65 2.60
N PRO A 74 17.75 -34.82 3.30
CA PRO A 74 18.70 -33.94 2.66
C PRO A 74 19.82 -34.74 1.96
N TYR A 75 20.32 -34.21 0.86
CA TYR A 75 21.50 -34.69 0.14
C TYR A 75 22.53 -33.57 0.04
N ALA A 76 23.80 -33.90 -0.18
CA ALA A 76 24.86 -32.91 -0.31
C ALA A 76 25.61 -33.05 -1.63
N VAL A 77 26.00 -31.91 -2.19
CA VAL A 77 26.79 -31.83 -3.41
C VAL A 77 28.03 -30.99 -3.11
N ARG A 78 29.20 -31.50 -3.46
CA ARG A 78 30.44 -30.74 -3.48
C ARG A 78 30.61 -30.14 -4.87
N THR A 79 30.82 -28.83 -4.93
CA THR A 79 31.20 -28.13 -6.16
C THR A 79 32.55 -27.44 -5.94
N ALA A 80 33.04 -26.74 -6.95
CA ALA A 80 34.26 -25.92 -6.84
C ALA A 80 34.19 -24.86 -5.73
N LEU A 81 32.99 -24.51 -5.26
CA LEU A 81 32.75 -23.54 -4.19
C LEU A 81 32.69 -24.17 -2.79
N GLY A 82 32.67 -25.51 -2.70
CA GLY A 82 32.56 -26.26 -1.45
C GLY A 82 31.28 -27.09 -1.38
N TRP A 83 30.90 -27.46 -0.15
CA TRP A 83 29.74 -28.30 0.11
C TRP A 83 28.44 -27.50 0.17
N THR A 84 27.43 -27.99 -0.53
CA THR A 84 26.05 -27.49 -0.48
C THR A 84 25.10 -28.59 -0.04
N VAL A 85 24.21 -28.30 0.90
CA VAL A 85 23.16 -29.23 1.35
C VAL A 85 21.83 -28.84 0.73
N ASN A 86 21.14 -29.81 0.15
CA ASN A 86 19.89 -29.65 -0.57
C ASN A 86 18.81 -30.55 0.06
N GLY A 87 17.57 -30.05 0.14
CA GLY A 87 16.44 -30.79 0.69
C GLY A 87 16.12 -30.44 2.15
N PRO A 88 15.10 -31.08 2.74
CA PRO A 88 14.58 -30.68 4.04
C PRO A 88 15.51 -31.12 5.18
N LEU A 89 16.14 -30.17 5.89
CA LEU A 89 16.98 -30.49 7.07
C LEU A 89 16.19 -30.73 8.36
N ARG A 90 14.91 -30.33 8.42
CA ARG A 90 14.08 -30.42 9.63
C ARG A 90 12.99 -31.48 9.43
N GLU A 91 13.00 -32.52 10.25
CA GLU A 91 12.11 -33.70 10.17
C GLU A 91 10.61 -33.38 10.31
N ASN A 92 10.24 -32.21 10.86
CA ASN A 92 8.85 -31.90 11.23
C ASN A 92 8.02 -31.12 10.20
N ILE A 93 8.48 -30.99 8.95
CA ILE A 93 7.82 -30.12 7.95
C ILE A 93 6.82 -30.90 7.05
N ARG A 94 6.57 -32.19 7.35
CA ARG A 94 5.42 -32.92 6.77
C ARG A 94 4.12 -32.69 7.56
N SER A 95 4.01 -31.64 8.38
CA SER A 95 2.69 -31.21 8.84
C SER A 95 1.96 -30.64 7.63
N ARG A 96 1.02 -31.42 7.07
CA ARG A 96 -0.05 -30.84 6.26
C ARG A 96 -0.58 -29.64 7.02
N THR A 97 -0.70 -28.50 6.35
CA THR A 97 -1.54 -27.42 6.88
C THR A 97 -2.90 -28.02 7.24
N LYS A 98 -3.67 -27.42 8.16
CA LYS A 98 -5.01 -27.93 8.53
C LYS A 98 -5.93 -28.20 7.31
N ASN A 99 -5.56 -27.70 6.13
CA ASN A 99 -6.28 -27.81 4.86
C ASN A 99 -5.66 -28.82 3.86
N GLY A 100 -4.66 -29.63 4.24
CA GLY A 100 -4.20 -30.77 3.43
C GLY A 100 -3.19 -30.45 2.31
N TYR A 101 -2.77 -29.21 2.12
CA TYR A 101 -1.78 -28.85 1.10
C TYR A 101 -0.35 -29.19 1.53
N PRO A 102 0.51 -29.69 0.61
CA PRO A 102 1.93 -29.88 0.87
C PRO A 102 2.57 -28.53 1.18
N GLN A 103 3.30 -28.46 2.28
CA GLN A 103 4.03 -27.25 2.67
C GLN A 103 5.23 -27.10 1.73
N VAL A 104 5.17 -26.12 0.83
CA VAL A 104 6.27 -25.77 -0.07
C VAL A 104 7.27 -24.92 0.71
N LEU A 105 8.46 -25.45 0.93
CA LEU A 105 9.60 -24.67 1.41
C LEU A 105 10.22 -23.99 0.19
N THR A 106 10.24 -22.65 0.20
CA THR A 106 11.00 -21.86 -0.75
C THR A 106 12.18 -21.23 -0.04
N ASN A 107 13.34 -21.20 -0.72
CA ASN A 107 14.46 -20.36 -0.29
C ASN A 107 14.00 -18.91 -0.44
N ARG A 108 13.76 -18.24 0.68
CA ARG A 108 13.34 -16.84 0.67
C ARG A 108 14.58 -16.00 0.49
N ILE A 109 14.88 -15.67 -0.77
CA ILE A 109 15.96 -14.73 -1.06
C ILE A 109 15.53 -13.34 -0.56
N SER A 110 16.03 -12.93 0.59
CA SER A 110 16.03 -11.53 1.02
C SER A 110 17.12 -10.78 0.25
N VAL A 111 16.94 -10.65 -1.08
CA VAL A 111 17.65 -9.58 -1.80
C VAL A 111 17.16 -8.27 -1.21
N ALA A 112 18.06 -7.27 -1.13
CA ALA A 112 17.82 -5.87 -0.77
C ALA A 112 16.33 -5.47 -0.84
N ARG A 113 15.85 -4.84 0.25
CA ARG A 113 14.45 -4.44 0.50
C ARG A 113 13.71 -4.34 -0.82
N LEU A 114 12.77 -5.25 -1.07
CA LEU A 114 12.03 -5.37 -2.34
C LEU A 114 11.65 -4.00 -2.92
N GLU A 115 11.27 -3.07 -2.05
CA GLU A 115 11.03 -1.66 -2.33
C GLU A 115 12.14 -0.92 -3.11
N GLU A 116 13.42 -1.12 -2.77
CA GLU A 116 14.58 -0.52 -3.44
C GLU A 116 14.77 -1.07 -4.86
N LEU A 117 14.64 -2.38 -5.04
CA LEU A 117 14.71 -3.01 -6.36
C LEU A 117 13.55 -2.59 -7.25
N TRP A 118 12.33 -2.55 -6.70
CA TRP A 118 11.16 -2.04 -7.42
C TRP A 118 11.34 -0.58 -7.79
N THR A 119 11.87 0.25 -6.88
CA THR A 119 12.15 1.66 -7.15
C THR A 119 13.18 1.83 -8.27
N GLN A 120 14.24 1.03 -8.28
CA GLN A 120 15.26 1.07 -9.33
C GLN A 120 14.72 0.60 -10.68
N GLN A 121 13.92 -0.46 -10.69
CA GLN A 121 13.33 -0.97 -11.92
C GLN A 121 12.28 0.00 -12.48
N PHE A 122 11.43 0.60 -11.63
CA PHE A 122 10.53 1.66 -12.07
C PHE A 122 11.29 2.86 -12.64
N LYS A 123 12.40 3.27 -12.04
CA LYS A 123 13.24 4.36 -12.58
C LYS A 123 13.86 4.02 -13.94
N TYR A 124 14.17 2.75 -14.17
CA TYR A 124 14.73 2.28 -15.44
C TYR A 124 13.66 2.15 -16.54
N ASP A 125 12.51 1.55 -16.20
CA ASP A 125 11.40 1.34 -17.12
C ASP A 125 10.67 2.66 -17.48
N PHE A 126 10.71 3.64 -16.57
CA PHE A 126 10.11 4.97 -16.72
C PHE A 126 11.14 6.08 -16.48
N PRO A 127 12.10 6.29 -17.41
CA PRO A 127 13.16 7.30 -17.27
C PRO A 127 12.62 8.74 -17.34
N GLU A 128 11.36 8.93 -17.74
CA GLU A 128 10.64 10.21 -17.65
C GLU A 128 10.56 10.76 -16.22
N ASN A 129 10.60 9.89 -15.20
CA ASN A 129 10.68 10.28 -13.79
C ASN A 129 12.08 10.77 -13.36
N ALA A 130 13.11 10.63 -14.21
CA ALA A 130 14.46 11.13 -13.91
C ALA A 130 14.57 12.66 -14.09
N GLN A 131 13.66 13.26 -14.86
CA GLN A 131 13.43 14.70 -14.80
C GLN A 131 12.48 14.90 -13.63
N GLY A 132 13.02 15.32 -12.48
CA GLY A 132 12.31 15.32 -11.20
C GLY A 132 10.85 15.78 -11.33
N GLU A 133 9.92 15.00 -10.76
CA GLU A 133 8.49 15.30 -10.73
C GLU A 133 8.30 16.77 -10.34
N GLN A 134 8.03 17.62 -11.33
CA GLN A 134 7.54 18.95 -11.05
C GLN A 134 6.07 18.75 -10.69
N LEU A 135 5.75 19.00 -9.42
CA LEU A 135 4.38 19.06 -8.95
C LEU A 135 3.68 20.20 -9.70
N GLU A 136 3.11 19.89 -10.85
CA GLU A 136 2.30 20.83 -11.63
C GLU A 136 0.84 20.73 -11.20
N MET A 137 0.18 21.88 -11.14
CA MET A 137 -1.25 21.95 -10.86
C MET A 137 -2.03 21.31 -12.02
N SER A 138 -2.97 20.42 -11.70
CA SER A 138 -3.93 19.93 -12.70
C SER A 138 -4.70 21.10 -13.32
N LYS A 139 -5.27 20.91 -14.50
CA LYS A 139 -6.17 21.90 -15.12
C LYS A 139 -7.32 22.27 -14.18
N GLU A 140 -7.86 21.30 -13.44
CA GLU A 140 -8.89 21.52 -12.42
C GLU A 140 -8.37 22.35 -11.25
N ASP A 141 -7.13 22.14 -10.80
CA ASP A 141 -6.52 22.87 -9.70
C ASP A 141 -6.26 24.32 -10.11
N GLN A 142 -5.77 24.54 -11.33
CA GLN A 142 -5.62 25.89 -11.89
C GLN A 142 -6.97 26.63 -11.94
N LEU A 143 -8.04 25.96 -12.41
CA LEU A 143 -9.38 26.55 -12.44
C LEU A 143 -9.97 26.76 -11.04
N PHE A 144 -9.60 25.95 -10.05
CA PHE A 144 -9.99 26.15 -8.66
C PHE A 144 -9.28 27.38 -8.08
N MET A 145 -7.95 27.47 -8.26
CA MET A 145 -7.14 28.59 -7.80
C MET A 145 -7.59 29.92 -8.42
N ASP A 146 -7.90 29.93 -9.72
CA ASP A 146 -8.47 31.10 -10.40
C ASP A 146 -9.82 31.52 -9.79
N ARG A 147 -10.72 30.56 -9.54
CA ARG A 147 -12.03 30.84 -8.92
C ARG A 147 -11.93 31.36 -7.49
N VAL A 148 -11.06 30.75 -6.69
CA VAL A 148 -10.87 31.14 -5.29
C VAL A 148 -10.20 32.51 -5.22
N SER A 149 -9.12 32.73 -5.97
CA SER A 149 -8.40 34.01 -5.99
C SER A 149 -9.28 35.17 -6.47
N TYR A 150 -10.11 34.95 -7.51
CA TYR A 150 -11.05 35.97 -8.00
C TYR A 150 -12.12 36.35 -6.97
N SER A 151 -12.62 35.38 -6.21
CA SER A 151 -13.73 35.60 -5.27
C SER A 151 -13.28 35.90 -3.83
N ALA A 152 -11.99 35.74 -3.53
CA ALA A 152 -11.41 36.00 -2.22
C ALA A 152 -11.45 37.50 -1.89
N LYS A 153 -12.19 37.85 -0.84
CA LYS A 153 -12.31 39.20 -0.32
C LYS A 153 -12.17 39.19 1.19
N LEU A 154 -11.46 40.16 1.74
CA LEU A 154 -11.45 40.39 3.18
C LEU A 154 -12.65 41.27 3.54
N VAL A 155 -13.63 40.70 4.23
CA VAL A 155 -14.85 41.39 4.68
C VAL A 155 -14.88 41.35 6.20
N ASN A 156 -14.87 42.53 6.84
CA ASN A 156 -14.93 42.67 8.30
C ASN A 156 -13.87 41.85 9.07
N GLY A 157 -12.65 41.77 8.53
CA GLY A 157 -11.55 40.99 9.15
C GLY A 157 -11.61 39.48 8.90
N HIS A 158 -12.58 38.99 8.11
CA HIS A 158 -12.68 37.59 7.72
C HIS A 158 -12.49 37.41 6.21
N TYR A 159 -11.77 36.36 5.81
CA TYR A 159 -11.66 36.00 4.41
C TYR A 159 -12.96 35.33 3.96
N SER A 160 -13.65 35.97 3.02
CA SER A 160 -14.81 35.42 2.31
C SER A 160 -14.36 34.94 0.94
N ILE A 161 -14.72 33.72 0.58
CA ILE A 161 -14.52 33.17 -0.75
C ILE A 161 -15.88 32.76 -1.32
N GLY A 162 -16.06 32.94 -2.62
CA GLY A 162 -17.23 32.36 -3.31
C GLY A 162 -17.12 30.85 -3.33
N LEU A 163 -18.24 30.15 -3.19
CA LEU A 163 -18.24 28.68 -3.24
C LEU A 163 -17.70 28.21 -4.61
N PRO A 164 -16.57 27.48 -4.66
CA PRO A 164 -15.91 27.13 -5.92
C PRO A 164 -16.59 25.93 -6.57
N LEU A 165 -17.84 26.10 -7.01
CA LEU A 165 -18.59 25.08 -7.74
C LEU A 165 -17.94 24.83 -9.10
N LYS A 166 -17.84 23.54 -9.49
CA LYS A 166 -17.31 23.12 -10.81
C LYS A 166 -18.04 23.80 -11.97
N ASN A 167 -19.36 23.92 -11.87
CA ASN A 167 -20.21 24.58 -12.86
C ASN A 167 -20.97 25.75 -12.21
N LYS A 168 -20.83 26.95 -12.80
CA LYS A 168 -21.47 28.19 -12.31
C LYS A 168 -23.00 28.19 -12.50
N ALA A 169 -23.51 27.37 -13.40
CA ALA A 169 -24.94 27.27 -13.72
C ALA A 169 -25.66 26.14 -12.95
N VAL A 170 -25.02 25.54 -11.93
CA VAL A 170 -25.67 24.51 -11.11
C VAL A 170 -26.84 25.12 -10.36
N LYS A 171 -28.05 24.79 -10.79
CA LYS A 171 -29.26 25.03 -10.02
C LYS A 171 -29.42 23.89 -9.02
N MET A 172 -29.20 24.18 -7.75
CA MET A 172 -29.43 23.23 -6.68
C MET A 172 -30.94 22.89 -6.63
N PRO A 173 -31.33 21.61 -6.54
CA PRO A 173 -32.73 21.25 -6.43
C PRO A 173 -33.32 21.77 -5.12
N ASN A 174 -34.62 22.06 -5.11
CA ASN A 174 -35.31 22.51 -3.90
C ASN A 174 -35.26 21.41 -2.82
N ASN A 175 -34.50 21.66 -1.76
CA ASN A 175 -34.29 20.72 -0.65
C ASN A 175 -35.12 21.07 0.60
N ARG A 176 -36.13 21.95 0.50
CA ARG A 176 -36.92 22.44 1.63
C ARG A 176 -37.53 21.31 2.46
N ALA A 177 -38.20 20.35 1.80
CA ALA A 177 -38.83 19.23 2.48
C ALA A 177 -37.81 18.39 3.29
N LEU A 178 -36.62 18.17 2.72
CA LEU A 178 -35.55 17.43 3.39
C LEU A 178 -34.99 18.22 4.59
N ALA A 179 -34.78 19.53 4.43
CA ALA A 179 -34.31 20.41 5.50
C ALA A 179 -35.32 20.46 6.66
N GLU A 180 -36.61 20.53 6.35
CA GLU A 180 -37.70 20.52 7.33
C GLU A 180 -37.76 19.20 8.10
N GLN A 181 -37.69 18.06 7.40
CA GLN A 181 -37.65 16.75 8.06
C GLN A 181 -36.44 16.61 9.00
N ARG A 182 -35.27 17.10 8.57
CA ARG A 182 -34.07 17.14 9.43
C ARG A 182 -34.28 18.01 10.66
N ALA A 183 -34.86 19.19 10.51
CA ALA A 183 -35.16 20.09 11.63
C ALA A 183 -36.13 19.45 12.64
N ILE A 184 -37.17 18.78 12.16
CA ILE A 184 -38.12 18.03 13.00
C ILE A 184 -37.41 16.92 13.76
N ASN A 185 -36.53 16.17 13.10
CA ASN A 185 -35.78 15.08 13.73
C ASN A 185 -34.80 15.59 14.80
N ILE A 186 -34.12 16.70 14.52
CA ILE A 186 -33.25 17.36 15.50
C ILE A 186 -34.08 17.82 16.70
N LYS A 187 -35.25 18.46 16.49
CA LYS A 187 -36.16 18.85 17.57
C LYS A 187 -36.58 17.66 18.44
N LYS A 188 -37.00 16.54 17.83
CA LYS A 188 -37.35 15.32 18.55
C LYS A 188 -36.18 14.76 19.35
N LYS A 189 -34.96 14.79 18.78
CA LYS A 189 -33.75 14.33 19.46
C LYS A 189 -33.41 15.20 20.67
N LEU A 190 -33.49 16.53 20.53
CA LEU A 190 -33.29 17.49 21.62
C LEU A 190 -34.30 17.30 22.76
N GLN A 191 -35.55 16.94 22.45
CA GLN A 191 -36.57 16.69 23.48
C GLN A 191 -36.39 15.35 24.20
N ARG A 192 -35.79 14.36 23.54
CA ARG A 192 -35.61 13.02 24.10
C ARG A 192 -34.36 12.90 24.96
N ASP A 193 -33.33 13.67 24.64
CA ASP A 193 -32.00 13.56 25.23
C ASP A 193 -31.52 14.91 25.75
N GLN A 194 -31.61 15.08 27.07
CA GLN A 194 -31.25 16.29 27.78
C GLN A 194 -29.76 16.63 27.62
N SER A 195 -28.88 15.61 27.59
CA SER A 195 -27.43 15.83 27.44
C SER A 195 -27.10 16.40 26.06
N PHE A 196 -27.69 15.82 25.01
CA PHE A 196 -27.54 16.30 23.64
C PHE A 196 -28.11 17.73 23.47
N GLN A 197 -29.16 18.08 24.21
CA GLN A 197 -29.73 19.42 24.19
C GLN A 197 -28.76 20.47 24.74
N GLU A 198 -28.18 20.21 25.90
CA GLU A 198 -27.24 21.12 26.56
C GLU A 198 -26.00 21.36 25.68
N ASP A 199 -25.41 20.28 25.15
CA ASP A 199 -24.25 20.36 24.24
C ASP A 199 -24.57 21.15 22.96
N TYR A 200 -25.75 20.89 22.36
CA TYR A 200 -26.17 21.56 21.14
C TYR A 200 -26.40 23.06 21.34
N VAL A 201 -27.01 23.45 22.46
CA VAL A 201 -27.25 24.87 22.80
C VAL A 201 -25.92 25.58 23.07
N SER A 202 -25.01 24.95 23.81
CA SER A 202 -23.67 25.51 24.05
C SER A 202 -22.91 25.71 22.73
N PHE A 203 -22.90 24.70 21.86
CA PHE A 203 -22.22 24.78 20.57
C PHE A 203 -22.81 25.86 19.66
N MET A 204 -24.13 25.91 19.50
CA MET A 204 -24.77 26.92 18.66
C MET A 204 -24.60 28.33 19.24
N GLY A 205 -24.62 28.47 20.58
CA GLY A 205 -24.28 29.71 21.26
C GLY A 205 -22.88 30.20 20.90
N ASP A 206 -21.88 29.32 20.97
CA ASP A 206 -20.50 29.64 20.57
C ASP A 206 -20.38 30.05 19.10
N VAL A 207 -21.07 29.34 18.20
CA VAL A 207 -21.06 29.63 16.76
C VAL A 207 -21.62 31.03 16.47
N ILE A 208 -22.71 31.41 17.15
CA ILE A 208 -23.33 32.74 17.01
C ILE A 208 -22.46 33.82 17.67
N ASN A 209 -21.98 33.59 18.89
CA ASN A 209 -21.16 34.54 19.64
C ASN A 209 -19.83 34.85 18.93
N LYS A 210 -19.22 33.85 18.26
CA LYS A 210 -18.00 34.02 17.46
C LYS A 210 -18.27 34.63 16.09
N GLY A 211 -19.52 34.92 15.74
CA GLY A 211 -19.91 35.53 14.47
C GLY A 211 -19.86 34.59 13.26
N TYR A 212 -19.75 33.27 13.47
CA TYR A 212 -19.76 32.29 12.37
C TYR A 212 -21.17 32.04 11.82
N ALA A 213 -22.21 32.38 12.57
CA ALA A 213 -23.60 32.36 12.11
C ALA A 213 -24.34 33.64 12.52
N VAL A 214 -25.18 34.15 11.63
CA VAL A 214 -26.01 35.34 11.86
C VAL A 214 -27.48 34.92 11.78
N LYS A 215 -28.32 35.42 12.71
CA LYS A 215 -29.76 35.18 12.65
C LYS A 215 -30.33 35.87 11.40
N VAL A 216 -30.99 35.10 10.55
CA VAL A 216 -31.68 35.64 9.37
C VAL A 216 -32.87 36.50 9.84
N PRO A 217 -33.06 37.72 9.32
CA PRO A 217 -34.23 38.54 9.62
C PRO A 217 -35.54 37.81 9.30
N ASP A 218 -36.56 38.02 10.13
CA ASP A 218 -37.86 37.32 10.03
C ASP A 218 -38.73 37.86 8.86
N GLU A 219 -38.31 38.91 8.17
CA GLU A 219 -38.98 39.45 6.97
C GLU A 219 -38.18 39.11 5.71
N GLY A 220 -38.88 38.67 4.66
CA GLY A 220 -38.35 38.15 3.40
C GLY A 220 -37.60 39.17 2.55
N GLU A 221 -36.49 39.72 3.07
CA GLU A 221 -35.47 40.32 2.24
C GLU A 221 -34.62 39.22 1.61
N ASP A 222 -34.72 39.09 0.29
CA ASP A 222 -33.76 38.37 -0.55
C ASP A 222 -32.34 38.79 -0.16
N VAL A 223 -31.61 37.93 0.55
CA VAL A 223 -30.18 38.09 0.87
C VAL A 223 -29.30 37.90 -0.39
N LEU A 224 -29.84 38.15 -1.59
CA LEU A 224 -29.13 38.18 -2.86
C LEU A 224 -28.92 39.59 -3.43
N LYS A 225 -29.22 40.66 -2.68
CA LYS A 225 -28.83 42.02 -3.05
C LYS A 225 -27.77 42.57 -2.09
N THR A 226 -26.52 42.16 -2.29
CA THR A 226 -25.39 43.06 -1.95
C THR A 226 -25.45 44.28 -2.88
N PRO A 227 -25.33 45.52 -2.38
CA PRO A 227 -25.30 46.72 -3.20
C PRO A 227 -23.92 46.84 -3.86
N GLY A 228 -23.87 46.99 -5.18
CA GLY A 228 -22.61 47.22 -5.87
C GLY A 228 -22.69 47.17 -7.40
N ASN A 229 -23.09 48.30 -7.98
CA ASN A 229 -22.94 48.73 -9.38
C ASN A 229 -23.94 48.20 -10.41
N SER A 230 -25.05 48.94 -10.51
CA SER A 230 -25.56 49.38 -11.81
C SER A 230 -24.55 50.35 -12.46
N LEU A 231 -24.58 50.43 -13.81
CA LEU A 231 -23.65 51.05 -14.77
C LEU A 231 -22.66 50.02 -15.34
N MET A 232 -22.83 49.53 -16.57
CA MET A 232 -23.01 50.31 -17.81
C MET A 232 -24.11 49.75 -18.72
N GLN A 233 -24.95 50.66 -19.22
CA GLN A 233 -25.71 50.52 -20.45
C GLN A 233 -24.77 50.66 -21.66
N LEU A 234 -24.86 49.69 -22.57
CA LEU A 234 -24.78 49.70 -24.05
C LEU A 234 -24.16 48.41 -24.54
#